data_AF-A0AAD9PZE0-F1
#
_entry.id   AF-A0AAD9PZE0-F1
#
_cell.length_a   1.000
_cell.length_b   1.000
_cell.length_c   1.000
_cell.angle_alpha   90.00
_cell.angle_beta   90.00
_cell.angle_gamma   90.00
#
_symmetry.space_group_name_H-M   'P 1'
#
loop_
_entity.id
_entity.type
_entity.pdbx_description
1 polymer ?
#
loop_
_entity_poly.entity_id
_entity_poly.type
_entity_poly.pdbx_seq_one_letter_code
_entity_poly.pdbx_strand_id
1 'polypeptide(L)'
;MSNLELSVPYEDQVLNINGNPITLEDILEDTSLYIDSSLFPTPKDSAFPILDLPCTAEDAKANVTVLDLKAVYEKGQSRRKANSEQRLLNADVNLTATSQKQIQGICAYVERCPEAARILQDLNGRVPIDVTFSKKDPFQPIFLVNLDSVYVSHKGIKVYELSRVKGEERNIFRLIVVLHFLDGTTKEFTSKNFQVQSKKNQKTGQEEDSSNDQGYFGTPSPEHKRKRAKSIITTEVVTDRLEANSALIHQLQVEKPIVTQRGDIAYHFPMNKSDLDVALEEGDVIGFFGEPHEKTHIEKLTYFNAFKAKMAGVVSRSAYLEAKTPAEDEEKATSDLVCVIGMVNVKVLGQVKNGERIYASMEHPGVAIPQSRVCDAVFKDAFLLGQTLTGQDAGPGEVSLVQSFVSVMLSISSSHVTCAVGDLREHVKEDLKNEVKQIKRKCLFAPGSELRYYRCRQGSIKGSEMWFTFTTHDVQIPRVHGIEFTFEKLKEKMDLTFGEMKFTDAHYYLNVDRCAYGGIRLVGSPIDGKEMVRGAEILAVNHNCTIVYYHSKKWTPYKSGRDIICKFHP
;
A
#
# COMPACT_ATOMS: atom_id res chain seq x y z
N MET A 1 17.79 41.18 55.06
CA MET A 1 18.89 40.91 54.10
C MET A 1 19.83 39.93 54.80
N SER A 2 20.10 38.72 54.35
CA SER A 2 19.69 38.00 53.14
C SER A 2 20.05 36.52 53.37
N ASN A 3 19.07 35.66 53.15
CA ASN A 3 19.09 34.25 52.71
C ASN A 3 20.30 33.38 53.06
N LEU A 4 20.08 32.48 54.04
CA LEU A 4 20.69 31.15 54.06
C LEU A 4 19.81 30.22 53.22
N GLU A 5 20.42 29.53 52.26
CA GLU A 5 19.79 28.54 51.39
C GLU A 5 19.29 27.33 52.19
N LEU A 6 17.99 27.03 52.06
CA LEU A 6 17.43 25.73 52.44
C LEU A 6 17.62 24.76 51.28
N SER A 7 18.39 23.70 51.52
CA SER A 7 18.48 22.53 50.66
C SER A 7 17.13 21.79 50.64
N VAL A 8 16.56 21.64 49.45
CA VAL A 8 15.34 20.85 49.19
C VAL A 8 15.70 19.36 49.18
N PRO A 9 14.89 18.46 49.77
CA PRO A 9 15.20 17.04 49.78
C PRO A 9 15.00 16.40 48.40
N TYR A 10 15.93 15.50 48.10
CA TYR A 10 16.06 14.63 46.94
C TYR A 10 14.72 13.96 46.54
N GLU A 11 14.17 14.31 45.38
CA GLU A 11 13.15 13.51 44.70
C GLU A 11 13.80 12.22 44.18
N ASP A 12 13.17 11.06 44.43
CA ASP A 12 13.61 9.74 43.94
C ASP A 12 13.63 9.73 42.39
N GLN A 13 14.76 10.12 41.79
CA GLN A 13 15.00 10.01 40.35
C GLN A 13 15.35 8.56 39.98
N VAL A 14 14.64 8.00 39.00
CA VAL A 14 14.98 6.69 38.42
C VAL A 14 16.22 6.85 37.56
N LEU A 15 17.31 6.14 37.87
CA LEU A 15 18.57 6.24 37.15
C LEU A 15 18.78 5.02 36.22
N ASN A 16 19.40 5.22 35.05
CA ASN A 16 19.79 4.12 34.17
C ASN A 16 21.02 3.38 34.70
N ILE A 17 21.45 2.32 34.00
CA ILE A 17 22.64 1.52 34.36
C ILE A 17 23.94 2.34 34.45
N ASN A 18 23.93 3.55 33.89
CA ASN A 18 25.05 4.50 33.92
C ASN A 18 24.84 5.64 34.95
N GLY A 19 23.80 5.58 35.78
CA GLY A 19 23.54 6.56 36.84
C GLY A 19 22.88 7.86 36.38
N ASN A 20 22.31 7.93 35.17
CA ASN A 20 21.65 9.13 34.65
C ASN A 20 20.12 9.07 34.85
N PRO A 21 19.44 10.19 35.15
CA PRO A 21 17.97 10.25 35.29
C PRO A 21 17.25 9.81 34.01
N ILE A 22 16.31 8.87 34.15
CA ILE A 22 15.50 8.31 33.08
C ILE A 22 14.17 9.08 32.99
N THR A 23 13.85 9.59 31.81
CA THR A 23 12.52 10.16 31.51
C THR A 23 11.55 9.10 30.98
N LEU A 24 10.25 9.38 31.00
CA LEU A 24 9.23 8.45 30.49
C LEU A 24 9.38 8.21 28.97
N GLU A 25 9.96 9.17 28.27
CA GLU A 25 10.32 9.13 26.87
C GLU A 25 11.48 8.15 26.61
N ASP A 26 12.51 8.12 27.46
CA ASP A 26 13.68 7.24 27.32
C ASP A 26 13.31 5.74 27.44
N ILE A 27 12.37 5.41 28.35
CA ILE A 27 11.87 4.04 28.55
C ILE A 27 11.15 3.51 27.29
N LEU A 28 10.50 4.42 26.55
CA LEU A 28 9.74 4.09 25.34
C LEU A 28 10.63 3.93 24.10
N GLU A 29 11.82 4.53 24.10
CA GLU A 29 12.80 4.42 23.01
C GLU A 29 13.72 3.20 23.17
N ASP A 30 14.20 2.89 24.38
CA ASP A 30 15.22 1.84 24.60
C ASP A 30 14.69 0.41 24.32
N THR A 31 13.38 0.18 24.51
CA THR A 31 12.73 -1.12 24.17
C THR A 31 12.33 -1.26 22.70
N SER A 32 12.68 -0.30 21.85
CA SER A 32 12.50 -0.41 20.39
C SER A 32 13.72 -0.99 19.66
N LEU A 33 14.85 -1.13 20.35
CA LEU A 33 16.13 -1.57 19.76
C LEU A 33 16.62 -2.96 20.21
N TYR A 34 15.91 -3.64 21.11
CA TYR A 34 16.20 -5.02 21.49
C TYR A 34 14.95 -5.90 21.43
N ILE A 35 14.63 -6.40 20.23
CA ILE A 35 14.03 -7.73 20.12
C ILE A 35 15.22 -8.68 19.97
N ASP A 36 15.85 -9.03 21.09
CA ASP A 36 16.65 -10.23 21.13
C ASP A 36 15.69 -11.41 21.32
N SER A 37 15.74 -12.37 20.39
CA SER A 37 14.82 -13.51 20.32
C SER A 37 15.12 -14.60 21.37
N SER A 38 15.81 -14.24 22.46
CA SER A 38 16.41 -15.16 23.43
C SER A 38 15.64 -15.31 24.75
N LEU A 39 14.51 -14.62 24.93
CA LEU A 39 13.78 -14.55 26.22
C LEU A 39 12.50 -15.40 26.32
N PHE A 40 12.22 -16.29 25.35
CA PHE A 40 11.20 -17.32 25.52
C PHE A 40 11.85 -18.64 25.97
N PRO A 41 11.55 -19.15 27.18
CA PRO A 41 12.03 -20.47 27.59
C PRO A 41 11.40 -21.53 26.70
N THR A 42 12.23 -22.29 26.00
CA THR A 42 11.80 -23.49 25.26
C THR A 42 11.37 -24.57 26.26
N PRO A 43 10.16 -25.16 26.12
CA PRO A 43 9.82 -26.38 26.82
C PRO A 43 10.67 -27.51 26.25
N LYS A 44 11.59 -28.05 27.07
CA LYS A 44 12.26 -29.31 26.79
C LYS A 44 11.27 -30.46 26.96
N ASP A 45 11.40 -31.45 26.09
CA ASP A 45 10.82 -32.79 26.12
C ASP A 45 9.32 -32.92 25.75
N SER A 46 9.05 -32.91 24.44
CA SER A 46 8.19 -33.94 23.85
C SER A 46 8.68 -34.27 22.44
N ALA A 47 9.02 -35.55 22.25
CA ALA A 47 9.56 -36.08 21.01
C ALA A 47 8.45 -36.22 19.95
N PHE A 48 8.42 -35.33 18.97
CA PHE A 48 7.84 -35.57 17.66
C PHE A 48 8.72 -34.90 16.59
N PRO A 49 9.08 -35.59 15.50
CA PRO A 49 9.92 -35.02 14.47
C PRO A 49 9.17 -33.88 13.76
N ILE A 50 9.81 -32.71 13.70
CA ILE A 50 9.42 -31.62 12.81
C ILE A 50 9.68 -32.14 11.39
N LEU A 51 8.60 -32.59 10.74
CA LEU A 51 8.57 -32.69 9.29
C LEU A 51 8.51 -31.26 8.75
N ASP A 52 9.61 -30.83 8.14
CA ASP A 52 9.63 -29.71 7.21
C ASP A 52 8.61 -29.98 6.10
N LEU A 53 7.42 -29.39 6.22
CA LEU A 53 6.45 -29.35 5.13
C LEU A 53 6.41 -27.92 4.57
N PRO A 54 6.61 -27.75 3.25
CA PRO A 54 6.57 -26.44 2.62
C PRO A 54 5.17 -25.84 2.77
N CYS A 55 5.09 -24.59 3.20
CA CYS A 55 3.87 -23.77 3.11
C CYS A 55 3.50 -23.57 1.64
N THR A 56 2.86 -24.56 1.05
CA THR A 56 1.98 -24.38 -0.10
C THR A 56 0.61 -24.08 0.48
N ALA A 57 0.21 -22.81 0.44
CA ALA A 57 -1.19 -22.48 0.62
C ALA A 57 -1.94 -23.10 -0.55
N GLU A 58 -2.61 -24.24 -0.33
CA GLU A 58 -3.56 -24.76 -1.30
C GLU A 58 -4.64 -23.69 -1.53
N ASP A 59 -4.65 -23.10 -2.71
CA ASP A 59 -5.70 -22.20 -3.18
C ASP A 59 -7.06 -22.89 -3.05
N ALA A 60 -7.86 -22.46 -2.07
CA ALA A 60 -9.23 -22.95 -1.93
C ALA A 60 -9.97 -22.75 -3.27
N LYS A 61 -10.51 -23.85 -3.84
CA LYS A 61 -11.32 -23.82 -5.07
C LYS A 61 -12.67 -23.16 -4.77
N ALA A 62 -12.68 -21.84 -4.87
CA ALA A 62 -13.88 -21.02 -4.95
C ALA A 62 -13.91 -20.29 -6.31
N ASN A 63 -15.11 -20.12 -6.86
CA ASN A 63 -15.40 -19.45 -8.13
C ASN A 63 -16.68 -18.60 -7.99
N VAL A 64 -16.78 -17.52 -8.76
CA VAL A 64 -18.00 -16.72 -8.93
C VAL A 64 -18.36 -16.69 -10.41
N THR A 65 -19.57 -17.14 -10.71
CA THR A 65 -20.13 -17.11 -12.06
C THR A 65 -21.11 -15.93 -12.18
N VAL A 66 -20.86 -15.08 -13.17
CA VAL A 66 -21.73 -13.94 -13.50
C VAL A 66 -22.61 -14.34 -14.67
N LEU A 67 -23.93 -14.39 -14.48
CA LEU A 67 -24.84 -15.08 -15.39
C LEU A 67 -25.32 -14.18 -16.55
N ASP A 68 -25.68 -12.93 -16.26
CA ASP A 68 -26.41 -12.04 -17.18
C ASP A 68 -25.83 -10.61 -17.23
N LEU A 69 -24.52 -10.48 -16.99
CA LEU A 69 -23.81 -9.21 -17.21
C LEU A 69 -23.79 -8.86 -18.69
N LYS A 70 -24.37 -7.71 -19.04
CA LYS A 70 -24.41 -7.21 -20.42
C LYS A 70 -23.07 -6.58 -20.79
N ALA A 71 -22.68 -6.71 -22.06
CA ALA A 71 -21.51 -6.02 -22.59
C ALA A 71 -21.70 -4.49 -22.63
N VAL A 72 -22.94 -4.03 -22.77
CA VAL A 72 -23.30 -2.60 -22.84
C VAL A 72 -24.53 -2.32 -22.00
N TYR A 73 -24.45 -1.28 -21.18
CA TYR A 73 -25.58 -0.72 -20.43
C TYR A 73 -25.88 0.71 -20.88
N GLU A 74 -27.17 1.03 -20.97
CA GLU A 74 -27.61 2.36 -21.40
C GLU A 74 -28.00 3.23 -20.21
N LYS A 75 -27.68 4.52 -20.30
CA LYS A 75 -28.17 5.55 -19.41
C LYS A 75 -29.41 6.20 -19.99
N GLY A 76 -30.47 6.22 -19.19
CA GLY A 76 -31.72 6.91 -19.47
C GLY A 76 -31.99 8.01 -18.45
N GLN A 77 -32.83 8.96 -18.84
CA GLN A 77 -33.34 9.97 -17.93
C GLN A 77 -34.37 9.33 -16.98
N SER A 78 -34.16 9.47 -15.68
CA SER A 78 -35.05 9.01 -14.62
C SER A 78 -35.37 10.17 -13.68
N ARG A 79 -36.64 10.36 -13.33
CA ARG A 79 -37.06 11.39 -12.37
C ARG A 79 -37.29 10.75 -11.01
N ARG A 80 -36.47 11.12 -10.02
CA ARG A 80 -36.64 10.72 -8.61
C ARG A 80 -36.51 11.96 -7.73
N LYS A 81 -37.40 12.12 -6.74
CA LYS A 81 -37.38 13.23 -5.78
C LYS A 81 -37.25 14.63 -6.43
N ALA A 82 -38.07 14.91 -7.45
CA ALA A 82 -38.07 16.15 -8.22
C ALA A 82 -36.80 16.48 -9.03
N ASN A 83 -35.77 15.65 -8.98
CA ASN A 83 -34.54 15.80 -9.76
C ASN A 83 -34.50 14.82 -10.94
N SER A 84 -34.01 15.31 -12.08
CA SER A 84 -33.80 14.53 -13.29
C SER A 84 -32.37 13.99 -13.31
N GLU A 85 -32.20 12.67 -13.18
CA GLU A 85 -30.90 11.99 -13.13
C GLU A 85 -30.70 11.08 -14.34
N GLN A 86 -29.46 10.93 -14.79
CA GLN A 86 -29.08 10.01 -15.88
C GLN A 86 -28.61 8.69 -15.25
N ARG A 87 -29.47 7.66 -15.27
CA ARG A 87 -29.31 6.42 -14.50
C ARG A 87 -29.23 5.19 -15.41
N LEU A 88 -28.62 4.11 -14.92
CA LEU A 88 -28.49 2.88 -15.69
C LEU A 88 -29.86 2.21 -15.84
N LEU A 89 -30.18 1.77 -17.05
CA LEU A 89 -31.41 1.03 -17.34
C LEU A 89 -31.16 -0.47 -17.31
N ASN A 90 -32.10 -1.23 -16.74
CA ASN A 90 -32.05 -2.70 -16.66
C ASN A 90 -30.71 -3.22 -16.11
N ALA A 91 -30.37 -2.72 -14.92
CA ALA A 91 -29.04 -2.77 -14.32
C ALA A 91 -28.85 -3.93 -13.32
N ASP A 92 -29.82 -4.83 -13.22
CA ASP A 92 -29.74 -6.02 -12.38
C ASP A 92 -28.81 -7.07 -13.01
N VAL A 93 -27.96 -7.67 -12.17
CA VAL A 93 -27.02 -8.74 -12.53
C VAL A 93 -27.14 -9.87 -11.50
N ASN A 94 -27.38 -11.08 -11.99
CA ASN A 94 -27.45 -12.34 -11.24
C ASN A 94 -26.08 -13.03 -11.20
N LEU A 95 -25.69 -13.48 -10.01
CA LEU A 95 -24.42 -14.14 -9.74
C LEU A 95 -24.64 -15.40 -8.91
N THR A 96 -23.79 -16.39 -9.15
CA THR A 96 -23.72 -17.60 -8.33
C THR A 96 -22.27 -17.85 -7.90
N ALA A 97 -22.03 -17.92 -6.61
CA ALA A 97 -20.73 -18.33 -6.08
C ALA A 97 -20.73 -19.83 -5.80
N THR A 98 -19.60 -20.49 -5.99
CA THR A 98 -19.39 -21.90 -5.61
C THR A 98 -18.08 -22.00 -4.85
N SER A 99 -18.11 -22.60 -3.66
CA SER A 99 -16.93 -22.72 -2.81
C SER A 99 -16.89 -24.07 -2.09
N GLN A 100 -15.67 -24.59 -1.87
CA GLN A 100 -15.43 -25.72 -0.96
C GLN A 100 -15.45 -25.31 0.51
N LYS A 101 -15.18 -24.03 0.81
CA LYS A 101 -15.22 -23.44 2.15
C LYS A 101 -16.54 -22.71 2.38
N GLN A 102 -17.02 -22.72 3.63
CA GLN A 102 -18.25 -22.04 4.00
C GLN A 102 -18.11 -20.51 3.91
N ILE A 103 -18.97 -19.89 3.11
CA ILE A 103 -19.03 -18.45 2.88
C ILE A 103 -19.77 -17.79 4.05
N GLN A 104 -19.10 -16.87 4.73
CA GLN A 104 -19.64 -16.04 5.80
C GLN A 104 -20.33 -14.79 5.25
N GLY A 105 -19.77 -14.18 4.20
CA GLY A 105 -20.27 -12.93 3.64
C GLY A 105 -19.82 -12.69 2.20
N ILE A 106 -20.57 -11.86 1.48
CA ILE A 106 -20.29 -11.46 0.10
C ILE A 106 -20.40 -9.95 0.00
N CYS A 107 -19.36 -9.32 -0.55
CA CYS A 107 -19.32 -7.90 -0.86
C CYS A 107 -19.20 -7.71 -2.38
N ALA A 108 -19.95 -6.77 -2.95
CA ALA A 108 -19.86 -6.42 -4.36
C ALA A 108 -19.46 -4.95 -4.54
N TYR A 109 -18.65 -4.68 -5.55
CA TYR A 109 -18.16 -3.34 -5.87
C TYR A 109 -18.19 -3.12 -7.38
N VAL A 110 -18.47 -1.89 -7.80
CA VAL A 110 -18.22 -1.45 -9.18
C VAL A 110 -17.07 -0.45 -9.19
N GLU A 111 -16.26 -0.53 -10.22
CA GLU A 111 -15.27 0.50 -10.51
C GLU A 111 -15.12 0.70 -12.02
N ARG A 112 -14.66 1.89 -12.40
CA ARG A 112 -14.21 2.11 -13.77
C ARG A 112 -12.95 1.28 -14.02
N CYS A 113 -12.82 0.71 -15.20
CA CYS A 113 -11.63 -0.05 -15.59
C CYS A 113 -10.36 0.80 -15.32
N PRO A 114 -9.31 0.25 -14.67
CA PRO A 114 -8.14 1.04 -14.24
C PRO A 114 -7.50 1.88 -15.34
N GLU A 115 -7.48 1.38 -16.58
CA GLU A 115 -6.96 2.10 -17.74
C GLU A 115 -7.80 3.36 -18.05
N ALA A 116 -9.13 3.20 -18.10
CA ALA A 116 -10.06 4.30 -18.34
C ALA A 116 -10.10 5.29 -17.16
N ALA A 117 -9.96 4.80 -15.92
CA ALA A 117 -9.89 5.62 -14.71
C ALA A 117 -8.65 6.51 -14.71
N ARG A 118 -7.49 5.99 -15.13
CA ARG A 118 -6.23 6.75 -15.22
C ARG A 118 -6.34 7.90 -16.22
N ILE A 119 -6.93 7.64 -17.38
CA ILE A 119 -7.10 8.64 -18.46
C ILE A 119 -8.04 9.77 -18.03
N LEU A 120 -9.09 9.46 -17.27
CA LEU A 120 -10.10 10.43 -16.83
C LEU A 120 -9.81 11.04 -15.45
N GLN A 121 -8.72 10.61 -14.79
CA GLN A 121 -8.42 10.96 -13.40
C GLN A 121 -9.63 10.69 -12.47
N ASP A 122 -10.28 9.54 -12.65
CA ASP A 122 -11.46 9.15 -11.89
C ASP A 122 -11.11 8.84 -10.42
N LEU A 123 -11.68 9.62 -9.49
CA LEU A 123 -11.41 9.51 -8.04
C LEU A 123 -12.43 8.63 -7.29
N ASN A 124 -13.40 8.02 -7.99
CA ASN A 124 -14.41 7.15 -7.36
C ASN A 124 -13.78 5.90 -6.74
N GLY A 125 -12.82 5.26 -7.43
CA GLY A 125 -12.26 3.98 -7.02
C GLY A 125 -13.33 2.87 -6.93
N ARG A 126 -13.17 1.96 -5.97
CA ARG A 126 -14.14 0.89 -5.68
C ARG A 126 -15.37 1.45 -4.98
N VAL A 127 -16.52 1.36 -5.63
CA VAL A 127 -17.80 1.82 -5.09
C VAL A 127 -18.63 0.61 -4.63
N PRO A 128 -18.99 0.50 -3.34
CA PRO A 128 -19.74 -0.64 -2.82
C PRO A 128 -21.17 -0.67 -3.36
N ILE A 129 -21.67 -1.86 -3.69
CA ILE A 129 -23.03 -2.12 -4.16
C ILE A 129 -23.71 -3.12 -3.23
N ASP A 130 -24.98 -2.87 -2.92
CA ASP A 130 -25.79 -3.77 -2.12
C ASP A 130 -26.03 -5.12 -2.82
N VAL A 131 -25.88 -6.19 -2.04
CA VAL A 131 -26.08 -7.58 -2.49
C VAL A 131 -27.41 -8.10 -1.95
N THR A 132 -28.28 -8.55 -2.85
CA THR A 132 -29.57 -9.16 -2.49
C THR A 132 -29.51 -10.66 -2.72
N PHE A 133 -29.73 -11.47 -1.68
CA PHE A 133 -29.64 -12.93 -1.80
C PHE A 133 -30.97 -13.54 -2.28
N SER A 134 -30.93 -14.25 -3.39
CA SER A 134 -32.05 -15.07 -3.89
C SER A 134 -32.04 -16.46 -3.26
N LYS A 135 -30.84 -17.02 -3.01
CA LYS A 135 -30.65 -18.28 -2.27
C LYS A 135 -29.46 -18.15 -1.32
N LYS A 136 -29.70 -18.31 -0.02
CA LYS A 136 -28.67 -18.28 1.04
C LYS A 136 -28.18 -19.70 1.32
N ASP A 137 -27.35 -20.22 0.42
CA ASP A 137 -26.63 -21.48 0.61
C ASP A 137 -25.19 -21.18 1.07
N PRO A 138 -24.66 -21.86 2.12
CA PRO A 138 -23.33 -21.56 2.63
C PRO A 138 -22.16 -21.90 1.69
N PHE A 139 -22.40 -22.72 0.66
CA PHE A 139 -21.38 -23.15 -0.31
C PHE A 139 -21.71 -22.71 -1.75
N GLN A 140 -23.00 -22.55 -2.06
CA GLN A 140 -23.48 -22.18 -3.39
C GLN A 140 -24.55 -21.06 -3.39
N PRO A 141 -24.26 -19.87 -2.84
CA PRO A 141 -25.24 -18.80 -2.77
C PRO A 141 -25.54 -18.21 -4.15
N ILE A 142 -26.82 -17.88 -4.37
CA ILE A 142 -27.30 -17.15 -5.56
C ILE A 142 -27.71 -15.76 -5.08
N PHE A 143 -27.16 -14.73 -5.71
CA PHE A 143 -27.37 -13.35 -5.31
C PHE A 143 -27.43 -12.42 -6.52
N LEU A 144 -28.07 -11.29 -6.32
CA LEU A 144 -28.31 -10.26 -7.32
C LEU A 144 -27.71 -8.93 -6.86
N VAL A 145 -27.10 -8.23 -7.80
CA VAL A 145 -26.50 -6.91 -7.62
C VAL A 145 -27.16 -5.96 -8.62
N ASN A 146 -27.66 -4.83 -8.14
CA ASN A 146 -28.24 -3.79 -9.01
C ASN A 146 -27.22 -2.68 -9.23
N LEU A 147 -26.68 -2.58 -10.44
CA LEU A 147 -25.67 -1.58 -10.80
C LEU A 147 -26.18 -0.12 -10.71
N ASP A 148 -27.49 0.15 -10.77
CA ASP A 148 -28.11 1.48 -10.61
C ASP A 148 -28.37 1.87 -9.14
N SER A 149 -28.22 0.93 -8.19
CA SER A 149 -28.40 1.23 -6.76
C SER A 149 -27.47 2.35 -6.28
N VAL A 150 -26.32 2.53 -6.95
CA VAL A 150 -25.38 3.60 -6.66
C VAL A 150 -25.32 4.60 -7.82
N TYR A 151 -25.71 5.84 -7.52
CA TYR A 151 -25.64 6.96 -8.48
C TYR A 151 -24.45 7.89 -8.19
N VAL A 152 -24.21 8.14 -6.89
CA VAL A 152 -23.13 9.00 -6.37
C VAL A 152 -22.38 8.22 -5.30
N SER A 153 -21.05 8.25 -5.35
CA SER A 153 -20.19 7.62 -4.34
C SER A 153 -20.24 8.37 -3.01
N HIS A 154 -19.72 7.78 -1.93
CA HIS A 154 -19.60 8.43 -0.62
C HIS A 154 -18.79 9.75 -0.66
N LYS A 155 -18.00 9.96 -1.73
CA LYS A 155 -17.23 11.18 -1.99
C LYS A 155 -18.00 12.26 -2.75
N GLY A 156 -19.27 12.05 -3.07
CA GLY A 156 -20.09 13.00 -3.82
C GLY A 156 -19.87 12.97 -5.34
N ILE A 157 -19.14 11.98 -5.88
CA ILE A 157 -18.80 11.88 -7.30
C ILE A 157 -19.78 10.92 -8.01
N LYS A 158 -20.21 11.26 -9.22
CA LYS A 158 -21.11 10.40 -10.02
C LYS A 158 -20.38 9.15 -10.48
N VAL A 159 -20.92 7.97 -10.17
CA VAL A 159 -20.26 6.68 -10.41
C VAL A 159 -20.10 6.40 -11.91
N TYR A 160 -21.19 6.52 -12.68
CA TYR A 160 -21.21 6.26 -14.12
C TYR A 160 -21.16 7.54 -14.95
N GLU A 161 -20.31 8.49 -14.59
CA GLU A 161 -20.11 9.69 -15.40
C GLU A 161 -19.52 9.34 -16.77
N LEU A 162 -20.15 9.81 -17.85
CA LEU A 162 -19.74 9.46 -19.21
C LEU A 162 -18.73 10.47 -19.74
N SER A 163 -17.60 9.97 -20.23
CA SER A 163 -16.71 10.74 -21.08
C SER A 163 -17.38 10.98 -22.43
N ARG A 164 -17.37 12.24 -22.87
CA ARG A 164 -17.87 12.67 -24.18
C ARG A 164 -16.87 12.39 -25.31
N VAL A 165 -15.59 12.23 -24.97
CA VAL A 165 -14.49 12.02 -25.91
C VAL A 165 -14.06 10.57 -25.82
N LYS A 166 -14.08 9.85 -26.94
CA LYS A 166 -13.73 8.41 -27.00
C LYS A 166 -14.48 7.57 -25.96
N GLY A 167 -15.79 7.76 -25.86
CA GLY A 167 -16.63 7.09 -24.87
C GLY A 167 -16.58 5.55 -24.95
N GLU A 168 -16.30 4.99 -26.13
CA GLU A 168 -16.14 3.56 -26.36
C GLU A 168 -14.92 2.96 -25.63
N GLU A 169 -13.85 3.74 -25.48
CA GLU A 169 -12.63 3.33 -24.78
C GLU A 169 -12.65 3.73 -23.29
N ARG A 170 -13.41 4.77 -22.94
CA ARG A 170 -13.30 5.45 -21.64
C ARG A 170 -14.49 5.23 -20.70
N ASN A 171 -15.61 4.73 -21.18
CA ASN A 171 -16.80 4.42 -20.36
C ASN A 171 -16.89 2.92 -20.06
N ILE A 172 -15.76 2.31 -19.73
CA ILE A 172 -15.63 0.87 -19.45
C ILE A 172 -15.54 0.66 -17.93
N PHE A 173 -16.37 -0.24 -17.42
CA PHE A 173 -16.51 -0.55 -16.00
C PHE A 173 -16.42 -2.06 -15.78
N ARG A 174 -16.18 -2.46 -14.52
CA ARG A 174 -16.13 -3.88 -14.11
C ARG A 174 -16.76 -4.06 -12.74
N LEU A 175 -17.32 -5.25 -12.51
CA LEU A 175 -17.87 -5.68 -11.23
C LEU A 175 -16.82 -6.52 -10.50
N ILE A 176 -16.63 -6.26 -9.21
CA ILE A 176 -15.71 -6.98 -8.33
C ILE A 176 -16.55 -7.60 -7.21
N VAL A 177 -16.31 -8.88 -6.94
CA VAL A 177 -16.98 -9.63 -5.88
C VAL A 177 -15.93 -10.19 -4.93
N VAL A 178 -16.09 -9.93 -3.63
CA VAL A 178 -15.22 -10.44 -2.58
C VAL A 178 -16.01 -11.41 -1.71
N LEU A 179 -15.54 -12.66 -1.64
CA LEU A 179 -16.07 -13.68 -0.75
C LEU A 179 -15.28 -13.66 0.56
N HIS A 180 -15.99 -13.65 1.69
CA HIS A 180 -15.44 -13.79 3.03
C HIS A 180 -15.77 -15.18 3.57
N PHE A 181 -14.77 -15.95 4.00
CA PHE A 181 -14.93 -17.29 4.54
C PHE A 181 -14.87 -17.28 6.08
N LEU A 182 -15.46 -18.31 6.72
CA LEU A 182 -15.48 -18.42 8.18
C LEU A 182 -14.09 -18.57 8.84
N ASP A 183 -13.08 -19.01 8.08
CA ASP A 183 -11.70 -19.12 8.53
C ASP A 183 -10.94 -17.77 8.52
N GLY A 184 -11.64 -16.68 8.19
CA GLY A 184 -11.06 -15.33 8.08
C GLY A 184 -10.38 -15.05 6.74
N THR A 185 -10.29 -16.02 5.83
CA THR A 185 -9.72 -15.82 4.50
C THR A 185 -10.70 -15.11 3.56
N THR A 186 -10.19 -14.43 2.54
CA THR A 186 -11.00 -13.75 1.52
C THR A 186 -10.54 -14.11 0.12
N LYS A 187 -11.46 -14.07 -0.85
CA LYS A 187 -11.12 -14.29 -2.27
C LYS A 187 -11.88 -13.33 -3.17
N GLU A 188 -11.15 -12.67 -4.06
CA GLU A 188 -11.65 -11.64 -4.98
C GLU A 188 -11.86 -12.20 -6.39
N PHE A 189 -12.95 -11.79 -7.03
CA PHE A 189 -13.31 -12.14 -8.40
C PHE A 189 -13.65 -10.88 -9.17
N THR A 190 -13.07 -10.74 -10.36
CA THR A 190 -13.34 -9.62 -11.27
C THR A 190 -14.15 -10.12 -12.46
N SER A 191 -15.25 -9.44 -12.79
CA SER A 191 -16.08 -9.74 -13.94
C SER A 191 -15.40 -9.37 -15.26
N LYS A 192 -16.03 -9.76 -16.38
CA LYS A 192 -15.75 -9.14 -17.67
C LYS A 192 -16.08 -7.64 -17.63
N ASN A 193 -15.40 -6.88 -18.48
CA ASN A 193 -15.67 -5.46 -18.65
C ASN A 193 -17.01 -5.23 -19.35
N PHE A 194 -17.71 -4.15 -18.97
CA PHE A 194 -18.91 -3.68 -19.64
C PHE A 194 -18.83 -2.18 -19.92
N GLN A 195 -19.45 -1.74 -21.01
CA GLN A 195 -19.46 -0.35 -21.42
C GLN A 195 -20.76 0.33 -20.99
N VAL A 196 -20.69 1.61 -20.64
CA VAL A 196 -21.88 2.44 -20.41
C VAL A 196 -22.02 3.50 -21.48
N GLN A 197 -23.21 3.62 -22.07
CA GLN A 197 -23.51 4.61 -23.12
C GLN A 197 -24.79 5.37 -22.85
N SER A 198 -24.95 6.55 -23.45
CA SER A 198 -26.24 7.26 -23.43
C SER A 198 -27.23 6.57 -24.37
N LYS A 199 -28.50 6.46 -23.97
CA LYS A 199 -29.56 5.96 -24.85
C LYS A 199 -29.67 6.85 -26.09
N LYS A 200 -29.49 6.28 -27.29
CA LYS A 200 -29.72 6.99 -28.56
C LYS A 200 -31.22 6.99 -28.84
N ASN A 201 -31.83 8.16 -28.99
CA ASN A 201 -33.21 8.25 -29.48
C ASN A 201 -33.22 7.83 -30.95
N GLN A 202 -33.87 6.71 -31.27
CA GLN A 202 -34.21 6.39 -32.65
C GLN A 202 -35.17 7.48 -33.14
N LYS A 203 -34.69 8.38 -34.00
CA LYS A 203 -35.59 9.17 -34.86
C LYS A 203 -36.14 8.21 -35.90
N THR A 204 -37.39 7.81 -35.72
CA THR A 204 -38.25 7.28 -36.78
C THR A 204 -38.22 8.25 -37.95
N GLY A 205 -37.99 7.71 -39.15
CA GLY A 205 -37.83 8.49 -40.38
C GLY A 205 -39.12 9.16 -40.85
N GLN A 206 -38.94 10.20 -41.66
CA GLN A 206 -39.88 10.67 -42.66
C GLN A 206 -39.12 11.48 -43.72
N GLU A 207 -39.48 11.22 -44.97
CA GLU A 207 -38.97 11.78 -46.23
C GLU A 207 -39.37 13.26 -46.44
N GLU A 208 -38.69 13.89 -47.42
CA GLU A 208 -39.04 15.16 -48.11
C GLU A 208 -38.95 16.45 -47.24
N ASP A 209 -38.52 17.62 -47.69
CA ASP A 209 -38.41 18.17 -49.03
C ASP A 209 -37.49 19.42 -49.04
N SER A 210 -37.14 19.83 -50.25
CA SER A 210 -36.42 21.00 -50.73
C SER A 210 -36.64 22.38 -50.05
N SER A 211 -35.58 23.22 -50.02
CA SER A 211 -35.67 24.66 -50.34
C SER A 211 -34.29 25.33 -50.49
N ASN A 212 -34.06 25.91 -51.67
CA ASN A 212 -33.03 26.91 -52.01
C ASN A 212 -33.13 28.17 -51.12
N ASP A 213 -32.00 28.83 -50.85
CA ASP A 213 -31.94 30.29 -50.98
C ASP A 213 -30.52 30.78 -51.35
N GLN A 214 -30.48 31.79 -52.23
CA GLN A 214 -29.31 32.35 -52.92
C GLN A 214 -28.88 33.71 -52.36
N GLY A 215 -27.60 34.03 -52.56
CA GLY A 215 -27.09 35.39 -52.82
C GLY A 215 -26.18 35.95 -51.72
N TYR A 216 -25.16 36.78 -51.96
CA TYR A 216 -24.50 37.35 -53.16
C TYR A 216 -23.28 38.11 -52.56
N PHE A 217 -22.01 37.77 -52.85
CA PHE A 217 -21.03 38.48 -53.71
C PHE A 217 -19.80 39.07 -52.99
N GLY A 218 -18.64 38.91 -53.63
CA GLY A 218 -17.37 39.58 -53.27
C GLY A 218 -16.10 38.88 -53.78
N THR A 219 -15.89 38.84 -55.10
CA THR A 219 -14.65 38.41 -55.81
C THR A 219 -13.58 39.55 -55.85
N PRO A 220 -12.41 39.42 -56.51
CA PRO A 220 -11.28 38.46 -56.38
C PRO A 220 -9.88 39.15 -56.49
N SER A 221 -8.75 38.43 -56.30
CA SER A 221 -7.42 38.79 -56.87
C SER A 221 -6.37 37.66 -56.68
N PRO A 222 -5.26 37.58 -57.45
CA PRO A 222 -5.22 36.87 -58.72
C PRO A 222 -4.13 35.77 -58.80
N GLU A 223 -4.27 34.99 -59.89
CA GLU A 223 -3.47 33.86 -60.33
C GLU A 223 -1.95 34.12 -60.46
N HIS A 224 -1.14 33.17 -60.01
CA HIS A 224 0.18 32.91 -60.59
C HIS A 224 0.18 31.56 -61.31
N LYS A 225 0.26 31.64 -62.64
CA LYS A 225 0.50 30.52 -63.57
C LYS A 225 1.84 29.86 -63.26
N ARG A 226 1.83 28.57 -62.88
CA ARG A 226 2.98 27.67 -63.05
C ARG A 226 2.59 26.49 -63.93
N LYS A 227 3.43 26.27 -64.94
CA LYS A 227 3.32 25.28 -65.99
C LYS A 227 3.08 23.88 -65.41
N ARG A 228 2.01 23.22 -65.85
CA ARG A 228 1.77 21.78 -65.60
C ARG A 228 2.90 20.98 -66.27
N ALA A 229 3.80 20.42 -65.47
CA ALA A 229 4.51 19.22 -65.85
C ALA A 229 3.46 18.09 -65.92
N LYS A 230 3.45 17.32 -67.01
CA LYS A 230 2.60 16.13 -67.13
C LYS A 230 3.01 15.15 -66.04
N SER A 231 2.22 15.03 -64.97
CA SER A 231 2.32 13.91 -64.06
C SER A 231 1.90 12.67 -64.82
N ILE A 232 2.82 11.74 -65.02
CA ILE A 232 2.46 10.38 -65.36
C ILE A 232 1.78 9.83 -64.11
N ILE A 233 0.45 9.77 -64.13
CA ILE A 233 -0.33 9.09 -63.10
C ILE A 233 -0.27 7.61 -63.47
N THR A 234 0.76 6.91 -63.00
CA THR A 234 0.73 5.45 -62.91
C THR A 234 -0.14 5.11 -61.71
N THR A 235 -1.23 4.39 -61.96
CA THR A 235 -2.20 3.99 -60.92
C THR A 235 -1.66 2.95 -59.94
N GLU A 236 -0.52 2.32 -60.26
CA GLU A 236 0.15 1.37 -59.38
C GLU A 236 1.63 1.29 -59.79
N VAL A 237 2.54 1.39 -58.83
CA VAL A 237 3.98 1.13 -59.03
C VAL A 237 4.32 -0.08 -58.17
N VAL A 238 4.32 -1.26 -58.78
CA VAL A 238 4.85 -2.48 -58.17
C VAL A 238 6.28 -2.63 -58.68
N THR A 239 7.28 -2.37 -57.83
CA THR A 239 8.69 -2.54 -58.18
C THR A 239 9.44 -3.20 -57.04
N ASP A 240 10.26 -4.20 -57.37
CA ASP A 240 11.10 -4.92 -56.41
C ASP A 240 12.33 -4.08 -55.99
N ARG A 241 12.70 -3.08 -56.80
CA ARG A 241 13.81 -2.15 -56.53
C ARG A 241 13.58 -0.83 -57.27
N LEU A 242 13.47 0.27 -56.52
CA LEU A 242 13.43 1.63 -57.06
C LEU A 242 14.75 2.34 -56.74
N GLU A 243 15.47 2.78 -57.76
CA GLU A 243 16.69 3.56 -57.60
C GLU A 243 16.50 4.89 -58.34
N ALA A 244 16.48 6.00 -57.59
CA ALA A 244 16.21 7.34 -58.11
C ALA A 244 17.14 8.35 -57.44
N ASN A 245 17.63 9.33 -58.22
CA ASN A 245 18.52 10.37 -57.70
C ASN A 245 17.78 11.37 -56.79
N SER A 246 16.48 11.59 -56.99
CA SER A 246 15.59 12.31 -56.06
C SER A 246 14.12 12.00 -56.36
N ALA A 247 13.28 11.94 -55.31
CA ALA A 247 11.84 11.77 -55.42
C ALA A 247 11.10 12.54 -54.32
N LEU A 248 10.01 13.23 -54.66
CA LEU A 248 9.14 13.92 -53.71
C LEU A 248 7.82 13.15 -53.59
N ILE A 249 7.71 12.30 -52.56
CA ILE A 249 6.56 11.43 -52.34
C ILE A 249 5.63 12.10 -51.31
N HIS A 250 4.47 12.59 -51.75
CA HIS A 250 3.48 13.21 -50.86
C HIS A 250 2.71 12.19 -50.03
N GLN A 251 2.35 11.05 -50.63
CA GLN A 251 1.60 9.99 -49.97
C GLN A 251 2.10 8.64 -50.48
N LEU A 252 2.53 7.78 -49.57
CA LEU A 252 2.91 6.40 -49.84
C LEU A 252 1.81 5.48 -49.32
N GLN A 253 1.21 4.68 -50.21
CA GLN A 253 0.29 3.61 -49.85
C GLN A 253 0.97 2.28 -50.16
N VAL A 254 1.09 1.42 -49.16
CA VAL A 254 1.72 0.10 -49.33
C VAL A 254 0.60 -0.94 -49.26
N GLU A 255 0.30 -1.58 -50.39
CA GLU A 255 -0.80 -2.55 -50.50
C GLU A 255 -0.49 -3.89 -49.82
N LYS A 256 0.80 -4.26 -49.76
CA LYS A 256 1.28 -5.48 -49.09
C LYS A 256 2.05 -5.10 -47.83
N PRO A 257 1.93 -5.87 -46.73
CA PRO A 257 2.72 -5.62 -45.54
C PRO A 257 4.21 -5.71 -45.88
N ILE A 258 5.01 -4.79 -45.33
CA ILE A 258 6.46 -4.89 -45.47
C ILE A 258 6.94 -6.02 -44.58
N VAL A 259 7.56 -7.05 -45.18
CA VAL A 259 8.05 -8.23 -44.48
C VAL A 259 9.57 -8.15 -44.38
N THR A 260 10.10 -8.24 -43.17
CA THR A 260 11.54 -8.18 -42.87
C THR A 260 11.87 -9.16 -41.75
N GLN A 261 13.11 -9.64 -41.72
CA GLN A 261 13.64 -10.44 -40.60
C GLN A 261 14.17 -9.58 -39.45
N ARG A 262 14.36 -8.27 -39.67
CA ARG A 262 14.74 -7.28 -38.66
C ARG A 262 13.49 -6.71 -38.00
N GLY A 263 13.55 -6.43 -36.71
CA GLY A 263 12.34 -6.18 -35.92
C GLY A 263 12.39 -4.96 -35.02
N ASP A 264 13.40 -4.10 -35.13
CA ASP A 264 13.60 -2.95 -34.27
C ASP A 264 13.54 -1.61 -34.98
N ILE A 265 13.03 -0.62 -34.24
CA ILE A 265 12.96 0.78 -34.63
C ILE A 265 13.98 1.53 -33.78
N ALA A 266 14.91 2.20 -34.44
CA ALA A 266 16.02 2.87 -33.79
C ALA A 266 16.11 4.35 -34.20
N TYR A 267 16.63 5.17 -33.30
CA TYR A 267 16.74 6.62 -33.48
C TYR A 267 18.20 7.04 -33.31
N HIS A 268 18.62 8.02 -34.12
CA HIS A 268 19.92 8.65 -33.97
C HIS A 268 19.90 9.65 -32.80
N PHE A 269 20.77 9.42 -31.82
CA PHE A 269 20.96 10.30 -30.66
C PHE A 269 22.37 10.88 -30.65
N PRO A 270 22.54 12.17 -30.28
CA PRO A 270 23.85 12.77 -30.23
C PRO A 270 24.69 12.15 -29.10
N MET A 271 25.96 11.94 -29.37
CA MET A 271 26.97 11.49 -28.41
C MET A 271 27.72 12.68 -27.81
N ASN A 272 28.30 12.49 -26.63
CA ASN A 272 29.20 13.48 -26.06
C ASN A 272 30.53 13.50 -26.84
N LYS A 273 31.10 14.70 -27.05
CA LYS A 273 32.34 14.90 -27.83
C LYS A 273 33.56 14.21 -27.22
N SER A 274 33.53 13.96 -25.91
CA SER A 274 34.59 13.30 -25.14
C SER A 274 34.69 11.79 -25.42
N ASP A 275 33.61 11.18 -25.91
CA ASP A 275 33.47 9.72 -26.10
C ASP A 275 33.61 9.28 -27.57
N LEU A 276 33.99 10.20 -28.46
CA LEU A 276 34.21 9.93 -29.88
C LEU A 276 35.33 8.89 -30.14
N ASP A 277 36.20 8.66 -29.14
CA ASP A 277 37.31 7.70 -29.23
C ASP A 277 36.87 6.24 -28.95
N VAL A 278 35.66 6.00 -28.42
CA VAL A 278 35.16 4.65 -28.11
C VAL A 278 33.95 4.32 -28.99
N ALA A 279 34.19 3.55 -30.05
CA ALA A 279 33.11 3.08 -30.92
C ALA A 279 32.13 2.18 -30.14
N LEU A 280 30.84 2.52 -30.16
CA LEU A 280 29.79 1.68 -29.59
C LEU A 280 29.49 0.50 -30.50
N GLU A 281 29.24 -0.66 -29.91
CA GLU A 281 28.95 -1.90 -30.64
C GLU A 281 27.49 -2.34 -30.47
N GLU A 282 27.04 -3.26 -31.34
CA GLU A 282 25.73 -3.91 -31.20
C GLU A 282 25.53 -4.44 -29.78
N GLY A 283 24.41 -4.07 -29.16
CA GLY A 283 24.03 -4.57 -27.85
C GLY A 283 24.74 -3.92 -26.67
N ASP A 284 25.61 -2.92 -26.88
CA ASP A 284 26.14 -2.10 -25.79
C ASP A 284 24.98 -1.38 -25.07
N VAL A 285 25.02 -1.40 -23.73
CA VAL A 285 24.05 -0.69 -22.90
C VAL A 285 24.55 0.74 -22.64
N ILE A 286 23.73 1.72 -23.00
CA ILE A 286 24.05 3.15 -22.92
C ILE A 286 23.10 3.85 -21.95
N GLY A 287 23.53 5.00 -21.45
CA GLY A 287 22.73 5.90 -20.62
C GLY A 287 22.29 7.12 -21.40
N PHE A 288 21.12 7.66 -21.04
CA PHE A 288 20.67 8.97 -21.51
C PHE A 288 20.94 10.03 -20.44
N PHE A 289 21.62 11.09 -20.87
CA PHE A 289 22.08 12.18 -20.02
C PHE A 289 21.58 13.52 -20.54
N GLY A 290 21.43 14.49 -19.65
CA GLY A 290 21.06 15.86 -20.00
C GLY A 290 20.41 16.59 -18.84
N GLU A 291 20.77 17.85 -18.64
CA GLU A 291 20.18 18.74 -17.64
C GLU A 291 18.81 19.30 -18.09
N PRO A 292 17.99 19.90 -17.21
CA PRO A 292 16.64 20.41 -17.54
C PRO A 292 16.56 21.40 -18.71
N HIS A 293 17.70 21.94 -19.17
CA HIS A 293 17.80 22.90 -20.28
C HIS A 293 18.83 22.53 -21.35
N GLU A 294 19.48 21.37 -21.25
CA GLU A 294 20.47 20.91 -22.22
C GLU A 294 19.88 19.86 -23.17
N LYS A 295 20.48 19.74 -24.37
CA LYS A 295 20.12 18.68 -25.30
C LYS A 295 20.52 17.33 -24.72
N THR A 296 19.60 16.38 -24.73
CA THR A 296 19.86 14.99 -24.33
C THR A 296 20.93 14.39 -25.23
N HIS A 297 21.93 13.74 -24.63
CA HIS A 297 22.95 12.97 -25.30
C HIS A 297 23.06 11.57 -24.71
N ILE A 298 23.74 10.69 -25.44
CA ILE A 298 24.00 9.31 -25.02
C ILE A 298 25.49 9.10 -24.73
N GLU A 299 25.76 8.27 -23.74
CA GLU A 299 27.11 7.80 -23.41
C GLU A 299 27.06 6.32 -23.03
N LYS A 300 28.16 5.59 -23.23
CA LYS A 300 28.28 4.23 -22.69
C LYS A 300 28.17 4.27 -21.17
N LEU A 301 27.39 3.35 -20.59
CA LEU A 301 27.34 3.27 -19.14
C LEU A 301 28.69 2.80 -18.61
N THR A 302 29.23 3.56 -17.66
CA THR A 302 30.46 3.29 -16.92
C THR A 302 30.16 3.38 -15.42
N TYR A 303 31.08 2.88 -14.60
CA TYR A 303 30.96 3.00 -13.14
C TYR A 303 30.82 4.46 -12.67
N PHE A 304 31.36 5.41 -13.45
CA PHE A 304 31.39 6.83 -13.09
C PHE A 304 30.16 7.62 -13.55
N ASN A 305 29.42 7.16 -14.56
CA ASN A 305 28.25 7.88 -15.09
C ASN A 305 26.92 7.15 -14.84
N ALA A 306 26.92 5.85 -14.52
CA ALA A 306 25.68 5.07 -14.44
C ALA A 306 24.63 5.65 -13.47
N PHE A 307 25.06 6.19 -12.32
CA PHE A 307 24.16 6.81 -11.33
C PHE A 307 23.55 8.15 -11.79
N LYS A 308 24.11 8.79 -12.82
CA LYS A 308 23.59 10.05 -13.39
C LYS A 308 22.65 9.80 -14.57
N ALA A 309 22.60 8.57 -15.08
CA ALA A 309 21.76 8.24 -16.21
C ALA A 309 20.28 8.41 -15.81
N LYS A 310 19.50 9.04 -16.70
CA LYS A 310 18.05 9.19 -16.48
C LYS A 310 17.26 8.01 -17.02
N MET A 311 17.81 7.35 -18.04
CA MET A 311 17.27 6.18 -18.72
C MET A 311 18.44 5.35 -19.24
N ALA A 312 18.18 4.10 -19.55
CA ALA A 312 19.11 3.26 -20.28
C ALA A 312 18.51 2.80 -21.62
N GLY A 313 19.38 2.56 -22.59
CA GLY A 313 19.03 2.08 -23.93
C GLY A 313 20.06 1.07 -24.44
N VAL A 314 19.78 0.50 -25.60
CA VAL A 314 20.66 -0.47 -26.25
C VAL A 314 21.00 0.01 -27.66
N VAL A 315 22.29 -0.05 -27.99
CA VAL A 315 22.80 0.29 -29.32
C VAL A 315 22.35 -0.73 -30.34
N SER A 316 21.88 -0.25 -31.49
CA SER A 316 21.46 -1.08 -32.62
C SER A 316 22.29 -0.80 -33.87
N ARG A 317 22.62 -1.89 -34.56
CA ARG A 317 23.27 -2.05 -35.87
C ARG A 317 22.39 -2.91 -36.76
N SER A 318 21.32 -3.49 -36.20
CA SER A 318 20.37 -4.37 -36.86
C SER A 318 19.01 -3.69 -37.14
N ALA A 319 18.91 -2.38 -36.86
CA ALA A 319 17.72 -1.56 -37.06
C ALA A 319 17.04 -1.81 -38.40
N TYR A 320 15.72 -1.95 -38.35
CA TYR A 320 14.87 -2.02 -39.53
C TYR A 320 14.44 -0.63 -40.00
N LEU A 321 13.98 0.20 -39.05
CA LEU A 321 13.61 1.58 -39.31
C LEU A 321 14.50 2.52 -38.51
N GLU A 322 15.18 3.41 -39.21
CA GLU A 322 15.99 4.47 -38.62
C GLU A 322 15.25 5.81 -38.69
N ALA A 323 15.18 6.50 -37.57
CA ALA A 323 14.60 7.84 -37.50
C ALA A 323 15.65 8.87 -37.08
N LYS A 324 15.42 10.13 -37.49
CA LYS A 324 16.26 11.28 -37.15
C LYS A 324 17.71 11.18 -37.66
N THR A 325 17.92 10.53 -38.81
CA THR A 325 19.22 10.46 -39.46
C THR A 325 19.78 11.88 -39.70
N PRO A 326 21.03 12.18 -39.28
CA PRO A 326 21.63 13.50 -39.49
C PRO A 326 21.69 13.86 -40.97
N ALA A 327 21.47 15.15 -41.28
CA ALA A 327 21.63 15.67 -42.64
C ALA A 327 23.12 15.64 -43.07
N GLU A 328 23.41 15.59 -44.37
CA GLU A 328 24.80 15.47 -44.88
C GLU A 328 25.75 16.60 -44.43
N ASP A 329 25.20 17.75 -44.05
CA ASP A 329 25.94 18.93 -43.58
C ASP A 329 26.12 18.99 -42.04
N GLU A 330 25.44 18.11 -41.28
CA GLU A 330 25.67 17.92 -39.86
C GLU A 330 26.59 16.71 -39.68
N GLU A 331 27.74 16.88 -39.02
CA GLU A 331 28.74 15.81 -38.84
C GLU A 331 28.09 14.53 -38.29
N LYS A 332 27.83 13.55 -39.19
CA LYS A 332 27.42 12.17 -38.88
C LYS A 332 28.28 11.51 -37.80
N ALA A 333 29.48 12.04 -37.57
CA ALA A 333 30.43 11.61 -36.57
C ALA A 333 29.97 11.81 -35.12
N THR A 334 28.86 12.52 -34.86
CA THR A 334 28.47 12.89 -33.49
C THR A 334 27.19 12.23 -32.98
N SER A 335 26.64 11.23 -33.69
CA SER A 335 25.42 10.53 -33.25
C SER A 335 25.49 9.04 -33.44
N ASP A 336 24.78 8.29 -32.60
CA ASP A 336 24.67 6.85 -32.71
C ASP A 336 23.22 6.35 -32.61
N LEU A 337 23.00 5.13 -33.10
CA LEU A 337 21.71 4.51 -33.29
C LEU A 337 21.32 3.66 -32.07
N VAL A 338 20.23 4.06 -31.42
CA VAL A 338 19.70 3.39 -30.22
C VAL A 338 18.34 2.78 -30.53
N CYS A 339 18.17 1.50 -30.22
CA CYS A 339 16.89 0.80 -30.33
C CYS A 339 15.89 1.41 -29.34
N VAL A 340 14.79 1.97 -29.85
CA VAL A 340 13.70 2.53 -29.05
C VAL A 340 12.70 1.44 -28.68
N ILE A 341 12.39 0.57 -29.64
CA ILE A 341 11.52 -0.58 -29.44
C ILE A 341 11.78 -1.67 -30.49
N GLY A 342 11.77 -2.93 -30.05
CA GLY A 342 11.73 -4.09 -30.93
C GLY A 342 12.80 -5.13 -30.61
N MET A 343 13.05 -6.01 -31.57
CA MET A 343 13.97 -7.13 -31.41
C MET A 343 15.41 -6.69 -31.73
N VAL A 344 16.27 -6.66 -30.72
CA VAL A 344 17.68 -6.30 -30.85
C VAL A 344 18.55 -7.25 -30.03
N ASN A 345 19.78 -7.42 -30.46
CA ASN A 345 20.78 -8.18 -29.74
C ASN A 345 21.36 -7.33 -28.60
N VAL A 346 21.40 -7.87 -27.38
CA VAL A 346 21.87 -7.17 -26.18
C VAL A 346 23.06 -7.91 -25.59
N LYS A 347 24.11 -7.20 -25.16
CA LYS A 347 25.21 -7.79 -24.42
C LYS A 347 24.76 -8.06 -22.99
N VAL A 348 24.61 -9.33 -22.62
CA VAL A 348 24.16 -9.76 -21.30
C VAL A 348 25.24 -10.54 -20.59
N LEU A 349 25.49 -10.20 -19.32
CA LEU A 349 26.46 -10.85 -18.46
C LEU A 349 25.85 -12.10 -17.80
N GLY A 350 26.41 -13.25 -18.13
CA GLY A 350 26.07 -14.53 -17.54
C GLY A 350 24.91 -15.27 -18.18
N GLN A 351 24.54 -16.40 -17.57
CA GLN A 351 23.45 -17.25 -18.02
C GLN A 351 22.10 -16.53 -17.98
N VAL A 352 21.32 -16.68 -19.05
CA VAL A 352 19.98 -16.11 -19.18
C VAL A 352 18.99 -17.16 -19.64
N LYS A 353 17.77 -17.11 -19.13
CA LYS A 353 16.66 -17.96 -19.59
C LYS A 353 15.85 -17.25 -20.67
N ASN A 354 15.15 -18.00 -21.50
CA ASN A 354 14.17 -17.44 -22.43
C ASN A 354 13.02 -16.79 -21.62
N GLY A 355 12.62 -15.57 -21.99
CA GLY A 355 11.57 -14.84 -21.30
C GLY A 355 12.03 -14.20 -19.99
N GLU A 356 13.33 -14.09 -19.74
CA GLU A 356 13.85 -13.47 -18.53
C GLU A 356 14.00 -11.96 -18.74
N ARG A 357 13.63 -11.17 -17.73
CA ARG A 357 13.83 -9.72 -17.78
C ARG A 357 15.31 -9.40 -17.64
N ILE A 358 15.76 -8.39 -18.37
CA ILE A 358 17.13 -7.91 -18.34
C ILE A 358 17.19 -6.43 -17.96
N TYR A 359 18.16 -6.11 -17.13
CA TYR A 359 18.36 -4.79 -16.55
C TYR A 359 19.73 -4.25 -16.93
N ALA A 360 19.87 -2.93 -17.04
CA ALA A 360 21.18 -2.31 -17.12
C ALA A 360 21.98 -2.62 -15.84
N SER A 361 23.18 -3.14 -15.99
CA SER A 361 24.03 -3.49 -14.86
C SER A 361 24.68 -2.24 -14.28
N MET A 362 24.55 -2.06 -12.96
CA MET A 362 25.24 -1.00 -12.23
C MET A 362 26.62 -1.43 -11.76
N GLU A 363 26.81 -2.73 -11.52
CA GLU A 363 28.09 -3.31 -11.08
C GLU A 363 29.06 -3.52 -12.25
N HIS A 364 28.53 -3.89 -13.42
CA HIS A 364 29.27 -4.05 -14.66
C HIS A 364 28.66 -3.16 -15.76
N PRO A 365 28.83 -1.82 -15.69
CA PRO A 365 28.18 -0.91 -16.62
C PRO A 365 28.60 -1.15 -18.08
N GLY A 366 27.66 -0.91 -19.00
CA GLY A 366 27.84 -1.15 -20.43
C GLY A 366 27.28 -2.50 -20.91
N VAL A 367 26.88 -3.37 -19.98
CA VAL A 367 26.18 -4.64 -20.26
C VAL A 367 24.90 -4.77 -19.45
N ALA A 368 24.03 -5.67 -19.87
CA ALA A 368 22.82 -6.03 -19.16
C ALA A 368 23.06 -7.21 -18.20
N ILE A 369 22.21 -7.37 -17.19
CA ILE A 369 22.18 -8.52 -16.30
C ILE A 369 20.76 -9.12 -16.24
N PRO A 370 20.63 -10.45 -16.11
CA PRO A 370 19.35 -11.12 -15.96
C PRO A 370 18.72 -10.87 -14.59
N GLN A 371 17.39 -10.91 -14.53
CA GLN A 371 16.62 -10.73 -13.30
C GLN A 371 17.07 -11.66 -12.17
N SER A 372 17.43 -12.92 -12.47
CA SER A 372 17.93 -13.89 -11.49
C SER A 372 19.19 -13.46 -10.74
N ARG A 373 19.94 -12.47 -11.26
CA ARG A 373 21.13 -11.89 -10.61
C ARG A 373 20.86 -10.56 -9.90
N VAL A 374 19.65 -10.01 -10.01
CA VAL A 374 19.30 -8.75 -9.35
C VAL A 374 18.88 -9.05 -7.91
N CYS A 375 19.70 -8.63 -6.95
CA CYS A 375 19.35 -8.68 -5.52
C CYS A 375 18.37 -7.55 -5.14
N ASP A 376 17.54 -7.75 -4.11
CA ASP A 376 16.52 -6.79 -3.64
C ASP A 376 17.08 -5.38 -3.32
N ALA A 377 18.35 -5.28 -2.96
CA ALA A 377 19.04 -4.01 -2.71
C ALA A 377 19.34 -3.21 -4.00
N VAL A 378 19.51 -3.90 -5.14
CA VAL A 378 19.90 -3.33 -6.45
C VAL A 378 18.68 -2.98 -7.31
N PHE A 379 17.50 -3.53 -6.97
CA PHE A 379 16.26 -3.28 -7.72
C PHE A 379 15.80 -1.82 -7.71
N LYS A 380 16.25 -1.01 -6.73
CA LYS A 380 15.85 0.39 -6.60
C LYS A 380 16.40 1.29 -7.72
N ASP A 381 17.57 0.96 -8.27
CA ASP A 381 18.30 1.83 -9.21
C ASP A 381 18.56 1.17 -10.57
N ALA A 382 18.00 -0.02 -10.82
CA ALA A 382 18.21 -0.78 -12.05
C ALA A 382 17.23 -0.36 -13.16
N PHE A 383 17.75 -0.04 -14.35
CA PHE A 383 16.92 0.27 -15.52
C PHE A 383 16.47 -1.01 -16.22
N LEU A 384 15.17 -1.27 -16.27
CA LEU A 384 14.61 -2.37 -17.07
C LEU A 384 14.77 -2.06 -18.57
N LEU A 385 15.53 -2.90 -19.27
CA LEU A 385 15.77 -2.76 -20.71
C LEU A 385 14.72 -3.51 -21.53
N GLY A 386 14.33 -4.69 -21.07
CA GLY A 386 13.46 -5.57 -21.84
C GLY A 386 13.45 -7.00 -21.33
N GLN A 387 13.19 -7.93 -22.25
CA GLN A 387 13.08 -9.36 -21.98
C GLN A 387 13.81 -10.17 -23.05
N THR A 388 14.51 -11.22 -22.66
CA THR A 388 15.20 -12.12 -23.59
C THR A 388 14.19 -12.96 -24.37
N LEU A 389 14.50 -13.21 -25.65
CA LEU A 389 13.73 -14.09 -26.53
C LEU A 389 14.39 -15.45 -26.73
N THR A 390 15.68 -15.55 -26.40
CA THR A 390 16.47 -16.76 -26.43
C THR A 390 17.14 -16.98 -25.08
N GLY A 391 17.30 -18.26 -24.68
CA GLY A 391 18.16 -18.62 -23.55
C GLY A 391 19.60 -18.77 -24.01
N GLN A 392 20.55 -18.44 -23.15
CA GLN A 392 21.98 -18.61 -23.41
C GLN A 392 22.66 -19.12 -22.14
N ASP A 393 23.34 -20.25 -22.26
CA ASP A 393 24.20 -20.78 -21.20
C ASP A 393 25.58 -20.15 -21.33
N ALA A 394 25.95 -19.33 -20.34
CA ALA A 394 27.22 -18.61 -20.29
C ALA A 394 27.78 -18.62 -18.86
N GLY A 395 29.11 -18.58 -18.74
CA GLY A 395 29.78 -18.56 -17.44
C GLY A 395 29.45 -17.32 -16.59
N PRO A 396 29.71 -17.32 -15.27
CA PRO A 396 29.38 -16.21 -14.38
C PRO A 396 29.91 -14.83 -14.78
N GLY A 397 31.08 -14.75 -15.42
CA GLY A 397 31.69 -13.51 -15.89
C GLY A 397 31.69 -13.33 -17.41
N GLU A 398 30.98 -14.19 -18.15
CA GLU A 398 31.00 -14.18 -19.61
C GLU A 398 29.89 -13.27 -20.15
N VAL A 399 30.23 -12.41 -21.11
CA VAL A 399 29.27 -11.55 -21.79
C VAL A 399 28.88 -12.21 -23.11
N SER A 400 27.57 -12.41 -23.30
CA SER A 400 27.02 -13.02 -24.50
C SER A 400 26.05 -12.07 -25.18
N LEU A 401 25.93 -12.17 -26.50
CA LEU A 401 24.99 -11.39 -27.27
C LEU A 401 23.66 -12.16 -27.38
N VAL A 402 22.61 -11.64 -26.76
CA VAL A 402 21.32 -12.34 -26.59
C VAL A 402 20.22 -11.57 -27.29
N GLN A 403 19.48 -12.25 -28.17
CA GLN A 403 18.34 -11.65 -28.84
C GLN A 403 17.24 -11.35 -27.81
N SER A 404 16.86 -10.09 -27.73
CA SER A 404 15.93 -9.58 -26.72
C SER A 404 14.91 -8.63 -27.34
N PHE A 405 13.72 -8.60 -26.75
CA PHE A 405 12.76 -7.54 -27.02
C PHE A 405 13.04 -6.37 -26.07
N VAL A 406 13.50 -5.25 -26.62
CA VAL A 406 13.92 -4.07 -25.86
C VAL A 406 12.90 -2.95 -26.04
N SER A 407 12.69 -2.15 -25.01
CA SER A 407 11.98 -0.88 -25.13
C SER A 407 12.50 0.16 -24.15
N VAL A 408 12.95 1.31 -24.66
CA VAL A 408 13.41 2.44 -23.83
C VAL A 408 12.29 2.96 -22.92
N MET A 409 11.02 2.80 -23.31
CA MET A 409 9.88 3.18 -22.46
C MET A 409 9.81 2.36 -21.16
N LEU A 410 10.29 1.11 -21.17
CA LEU A 410 10.33 0.28 -19.96
C LEU A 410 11.28 0.88 -18.93
N SER A 411 12.43 1.41 -19.38
CA SER A 411 13.39 2.11 -18.53
C SER A 411 12.77 3.34 -17.84
N ILE A 412 11.87 4.07 -18.51
CA ILE A 412 11.17 5.24 -17.94
C ILE A 412 10.12 4.79 -16.94
N SER A 413 9.29 3.81 -17.30
CA SER A 413 8.21 3.34 -16.44
C SER A 413 8.72 2.70 -15.14
N SER A 414 9.87 2.02 -15.21
CA SER A 414 10.50 1.37 -14.06
C SER A 414 10.92 2.39 -13.01
N SER A 415 11.54 3.51 -13.39
CA SER A 415 12.01 4.51 -12.41
C SER A 415 10.85 5.15 -11.66
N HIS A 416 9.78 5.56 -12.35
CA HIS A 416 8.60 6.17 -11.70
C HIS A 416 7.85 5.20 -10.78
N VAL A 417 7.71 3.92 -11.18
CA VAL A 417 7.05 2.90 -10.35
C VAL A 417 7.90 2.57 -9.13
N THR A 418 9.22 2.42 -9.29
CA THR A 418 10.12 2.12 -8.18
C THR A 418 10.17 3.26 -7.16
N CYS A 419 10.17 4.53 -7.59
CA CYS A 419 10.04 5.67 -6.69
C CYS A 419 8.71 5.63 -5.91
N ALA A 420 7.57 5.43 -6.59
CA ALA A 420 6.27 5.39 -5.94
C ALA A 420 6.13 4.23 -4.93
N VAL A 421 6.69 3.05 -5.25
CA VAL A 421 6.74 1.91 -4.34
C VAL A 421 7.66 2.19 -3.15
N GLY A 422 8.80 2.85 -3.39
CA GLY A 422 9.71 3.30 -2.35
C GLY A 422 9.03 4.22 -1.34
N ASP A 423 8.35 5.26 -1.84
CA ASP A 423 7.60 6.20 -1.01
C ASP A 423 6.52 5.49 -0.20
N LEU A 424 5.74 4.60 -0.83
CA LEU A 424 4.69 3.86 -0.15
C LEU A 424 5.25 2.97 0.97
N ARG A 425 6.39 2.32 0.74
CA ARG A 425 7.05 1.48 1.75
C ARG A 425 7.48 2.27 2.98
N GLU A 426 8.02 3.48 2.80
CA GLU A 426 8.41 4.34 3.92
C GLU A 426 7.19 4.84 4.72
N HIS A 427 6.11 5.22 4.03
CA HIS A 427 4.87 5.63 4.71
C HIS A 427 4.28 4.48 5.53
N VAL A 428 4.20 3.26 4.96
CA VAL A 428 3.70 2.07 5.68
C VAL A 428 4.56 1.75 6.90
N LYS A 429 5.89 1.89 6.79
CA LYS A 429 6.81 1.65 7.90
C LYS A 429 6.58 2.64 9.05
N GLU A 430 6.38 3.91 8.73
CA GLU A 430 6.13 4.95 9.73
C GLU A 430 4.75 4.79 10.40
N ASP A 431 3.72 4.47 9.63
CA ASP A 431 2.38 4.16 10.15
C ASP A 431 2.41 2.97 11.12
N LEU A 432 3.11 1.89 10.75
CA LEU A 432 3.29 0.72 11.60
C LEU A 432 4.00 1.08 12.92
N LYS A 433 5.05 1.90 12.84
CA LYS A 433 5.81 2.35 14.02
C LYS A 433 4.91 3.16 14.97
N ASN A 434 4.05 4.01 14.44
CA ASN A 434 3.14 4.83 15.22
C ASN A 434 2.02 4.01 15.88
N GLU A 435 1.42 3.06 15.16
CA GLU A 435 0.43 2.12 15.71
C GLU A 435 1.03 1.26 16.84
N VAL A 436 2.24 0.71 16.63
CA VAL A 436 2.95 -0.07 17.67
C VAL A 436 3.21 0.78 18.90
N LYS A 437 3.65 2.04 18.75
CA LYS A 437 3.83 2.98 19.87
C LYS A 437 2.51 3.22 20.61
N GLN A 438 1.40 3.38 19.90
CA GLN A 438 0.09 3.60 20.50
C GLN A 438 -0.40 2.38 21.29
N ILE A 439 -0.21 1.16 20.76
CA ILE A 439 -0.55 -0.09 21.43
C ILE A 439 0.31 -0.26 22.69
N LYS A 440 1.64 -0.03 22.59
CA LYS A 440 2.54 -0.08 23.76
C LYS A 440 2.09 0.86 24.88
N ARG A 441 1.72 2.11 24.55
CA ARG A 441 1.16 3.06 25.53
C ARG A 441 -0.12 2.52 26.17
N LYS A 442 -1.06 1.97 25.38
CA LYS A 442 -2.31 1.39 25.91
C LYS A 442 -2.04 0.20 26.84
N CYS A 443 -1.08 -0.67 26.52
CA CYS A 443 -0.71 -1.81 27.36
C CYS A 443 -0.02 -1.38 28.66
N LEU A 444 0.89 -0.40 28.62
CA LEU A 444 1.58 0.12 29.80
C LEU A 444 0.61 0.74 30.82
N PHE A 445 -0.46 1.39 30.36
CA PHE A 445 -1.48 1.99 31.23
C PHE A 445 -2.71 1.09 31.45
N ALA A 446 -2.66 -0.19 31.08
CA ALA A 446 -3.77 -1.11 31.25
C ALA A 446 -4.05 -1.38 32.75
N PRO A 447 -5.33 -1.63 33.15
CA PRO A 447 -5.67 -2.06 34.49
C PRO A 447 -4.87 -3.29 34.94
N GLY A 448 -4.20 -3.18 36.09
CA GLY A 448 -3.37 -4.25 36.64
C GLY A 448 -1.95 -4.35 36.05
N SER A 449 -1.51 -3.40 35.23
CA SER A 449 -0.11 -3.37 34.76
C SER A 449 0.86 -3.01 35.89
N GLU A 450 2.11 -3.50 35.77
CA GLU A 450 3.17 -3.22 36.75
C GLU A 450 3.41 -1.71 36.93
N LEU A 451 3.28 -0.92 35.86
CA LEU A 451 3.41 0.54 35.92
C LEU A 451 2.32 1.19 36.78
N ARG A 452 1.08 0.67 36.76
CA ARG A 452 0.01 1.18 37.64
C ARG A 452 0.28 0.79 39.10
N TYR A 453 0.73 -0.44 39.36
CA TYR A 453 1.16 -0.85 40.70
C TYR A 453 2.30 0.02 41.24
N TYR A 454 3.31 0.30 40.41
CA TYR A 454 4.41 1.21 40.75
C TYR A 454 3.89 2.61 41.14
N ARG A 455 3.03 3.22 40.33
CA ARG A 455 2.41 4.52 40.65
C ARG A 455 1.57 4.50 41.93
N CYS A 456 0.85 3.41 42.17
CA CYS A 456 0.08 3.23 43.41
C CYS A 456 0.98 3.17 44.65
N ARG A 457 2.17 2.55 44.54
CA ARG A 457 3.17 2.46 45.62
C ARG A 457 3.95 3.75 45.89
N GLN A 458 3.99 4.71 44.95
CA GLN A 458 4.72 5.96 45.18
C GLN A 458 4.19 6.72 46.41
N GLY A 459 5.10 7.02 47.33
CA GLY A 459 4.82 7.70 48.61
C GLY A 459 4.49 6.78 49.78
N SER A 460 4.38 5.46 49.56
CA SER A 460 4.07 4.49 50.63
C SER A 460 5.24 4.31 51.59
N ILE A 461 4.96 3.88 52.81
CA ILE A 461 5.97 3.48 53.79
C ILE A 461 6.58 2.15 53.35
N LYS A 462 7.89 2.14 53.07
CA LYS A 462 8.58 0.96 52.52
C LYS A 462 8.51 -0.22 53.50
N GLY A 463 8.08 -1.38 53.00
CA GLY A 463 8.00 -2.63 53.77
C GLY A 463 6.72 -2.81 54.58
N SER A 464 5.95 -1.74 54.82
CA SER A 464 4.69 -1.85 55.55
C SER A 464 3.53 -2.14 54.61
N GLU A 465 3.04 -3.37 54.70
CA GLU A 465 1.98 -3.92 53.88
C GLU A 465 1.01 -4.69 54.76
N MET A 466 -0.27 -4.71 54.38
CA MET A 466 -1.27 -5.48 55.10
C MET A 466 -2.13 -6.32 54.17
N TRP A 467 -2.63 -7.43 54.69
CA TRP A 467 -3.60 -8.28 54.02
C TRP A 467 -4.73 -8.60 54.97
N PHE A 468 -5.94 -8.69 54.43
CA PHE A 468 -7.06 -9.28 55.15
C PHE A 468 -8.05 -9.89 54.16
N THR A 469 -8.87 -10.78 54.67
CA THR A 469 -9.94 -11.43 53.93
C THR A 469 -11.28 -11.01 54.53
N PHE A 470 -12.31 -10.83 53.71
CA PHE A 470 -13.67 -10.58 54.21
C PHE A 470 -14.71 -11.29 53.35
N THR A 471 -15.93 -11.44 53.87
CA THR A 471 -17.06 -12.01 53.11
C THR A 471 -17.89 -10.87 52.54
N THR A 472 -18.09 -10.86 51.22
CA THR A 472 -18.94 -9.89 50.54
C THR A 472 -20.42 -10.28 50.65
N HIS A 473 -21.33 -9.36 50.29
CA HIS A 473 -22.78 -9.61 50.31
C HIS A 473 -23.21 -10.75 49.36
N ASP A 474 -22.47 -10.94 48.26
CA ASP A 474 -22.59 -12.03 47.29
C ASP A 474 -21.80 -13.29 47.69
N VAL A 475 -21.42 -13.41 48.97
CA VAL A 475 -20.78 -14.59 49.58
C VAL A 475 -19.42 -14.94 48.96
N GLN A 476 -18.77 -13.98 48.30
CA GLN A 476 -17.39 -14.13 47.85
C GLN A 476 -16.43 -13.81 48.99
N ILE A 477 -15.22 -14.36 48.89
CA ILE A 477 -14.20 -14.26 49.94
C ILE A 477 -12.91 -13.66 49.34
N PRO A 478 -12.92 -12.36 48.96
CA PRO A 478 -11.73 -11.69 48.44
C PRO A 478 -10.69 -11.47 49.53
N ARG A 479 -9.42 -11.55 49.11
CA ARG A 479 -8.27 -11.07 49.88
C ARG A 479 -7.90 -9.69 49.37
N VAL A 480 -7.65 -8.76 50.28
CA VAL A 480 -7.28 -7.38 49.96
C VAL A 480 -5.82 -7.16 50.33
N HIS A 481 -5.05 -6.50 49.45
CA HIS A 481 -3.68 -6.07 49.70
C HIS A 481 -3.62 -4.56 49.92
N GLY A 482 -3.18 -4.15 51.11
CA GLY A 482 -2.97 -2.76 51.50
C GLY A 482 -1.48 -2.41 51.56
N ILE A 483 -1.14 -1.19 51.13
CA ILE A 483 0.19 -0.57 51.31
C ILE A 483 0.05 0.66 52.20
N GLU A 484 0.93 0.82 53.18
CA GLU A 484 0.75 1.84 54.22
C GLU A 484 1.20 3.24 53.76
N PHE A 485 0.48 4.26 54.23
CA PHE A 485 0.82 5.67 54.08
C PHE A 485 0.58 6.42 55.39
N THR A 486 1.28 7.53 55.60
CA THR A 486 0.82 8.52 56.59
C THR A 486 -0.51 9.10 56.12
N PHE A 487 -1.38 9.50 57.04
CA PHE A 487 -2.70 9.99 56.68
C PHE A 487 -2.62 11.23 55.77
N GLU A 488 -1.68 12.13 56.02
CA GLU A 488 -1.49 13.35 55.21
C GLU A 488 -1.12 13.00 53.77
N LYS A 489 -0.16 12.08 53.58
CA LYS A 489 0.25 11.62 52.24
C LYS A 489 -0.88 10.90 51.53
N LEU A 490 -1.65 10.08 52.24
CA LEU A 490 -2.78 9.36 51.66
C LEU A 490 -3.91 10.33 51.27
N LYS A 491 -4.17 11.33 52.12
CA LYS A 491 -5.15 12.38 51.89
C LYS A 491 -4.82 13.22 50.67
N GLU A 492 -3.56 13.62 50.53
CA GLU A 492 -3.08 14.33 49.34
C GLU A 492 -3.16 13.45 48.10
N LYS A 493 -2.64 12.21 48.16
CA LYS A 493 -2.59 11.29 47.01
C LYS A 493 -3.97 10.97 46.45
N MET A 494 -4.97 10.84 47.32
CA MET A 494 -6.33 10.41 46.96
C MET A 494 -7.37 11.54 47.01
N ASP A 495 -6.94 12.79 47.25
CA ASP A 495 -7.79 13.98 47.39
C ASP A 495 -8.96 13.77 48.39
N LEU A 496 -8.63 13.30 49.60
CA LEU A 496 -9.65 12.91 50.58
C LEU A 496 -10.24 14.09 51.33
N THR A 497 -11.55 14.12 51.44
CA THR A 497 -12.31 15.17 52.14
C THR A 497 -12.64 14.84 53.60
N PHE A 498 -12.34 13.62 54.06
CA PHE A 498 -12.60 13.17 55.44
C PHE A 498 -11.36 13.23 56.33
N GLY A 499 -11.58 13.14 57.64
CA GLY A 499 -10.54 13.21 58.67
C GLY A 499 -10.12 11.84 59.22
N GLU A 500 -9.08 11.89 60.06
CA GLU A 500 -8.51 10.74 60.74
C GLU A 500 -9.50 10.00 61.65
N MET A 501 -9.16 8.76 61.99
CA MET A 501 -9.82 8.02 63.06
C MET A 501 -9.56 8.68 64.42
N LYS A 502 -10.52 8.58 65.33
CA LYS A 502 -10.51 9.29 66.63
C LYS A 502 -9.60 8.68 67.71
N PHE A 503 -8.91 7.58 67.44
CA PHE A 503 -7.93 6.99 68.38
C PHE A 503 -6.51 7.18 67.86
N THR A 504 -5.57 7.33 68.79
CA THR A 504 -4.24 7.92 68.56
C THR A 504 -3.26 7.10 67.73
N ASP A 505 -3.57 5.84 67.39
CA ASP A 505 -2.64 4.91 66.73
C ASP A 505 -3.32 4.11 65.61
N ALA A 506 -3.91 4.81 64.65
CA ALA A 506 -4.47 4.19 63.45
C ALA A 506 -3.44 4.19 62.32
N HIS A 507 -3.26 3.03 61.68
CA HIS A 507 -2.43 2.86 60.49
C HIS A 507 -3.31 2.89 59.24
N TYR A 508 -2.91 3.65 58.22
CA TYR A 508 -3.74 3.89 57.02
C TYR A 508 -3.15 3.21 55.80
N TYR A 509 -3.98 2.48 55.07
CA TYR A 509 -3.56 1.67 53.93
C TYR A 509 -4.37 2.01 52.68
N LEU A 510 -3.68 2.08 51.54
CA LEU A 510 -4.29 2.11 50.22
C LEU A 510 -4.43 0.69 49.70
N ASN A 511 -5.63 0.31 49.25
CA ASN A 511 -5.86 -0.95 48.56
C ASN A 511 -5.18 -0.92 47.19
N VAL A 512 -4.01 -1.56 47.09
CA VAL A 512 -3.13 -1.42 45.93
C VAL A 512 -3.73 -2.04 44.67
N ASP A 513 -4.46 -3.14 44.80
CA ASP A 513 -5.14 -3.80 43.68
C ASP A 513 -6.27 -2.91 43.15
N ARG A 514 -7.06 -2.32 44.06
CA ARG A 514 -8.13 -1.40 43.68
C ARG A 514 -7.60 -0.15 42.99
N CYS A 515 -6.45 0.37 43.45
CA CYS A 515 -5.75 1.47 42.78
C CYS A 515 -5.23 1.06 41.39
N ALA A 516 -4.55 -0.08 41.25
CA ALA A 516 -3.93 -0.52 40.01
C ALA A 516 -4.95 -0.91 38.93
N TYR A 517 -6.07 -1.50 39.33
CA TYR A 517 -7.17 -1.83 38.42
C TYR A 517 -8.15 -0.67 38.19
N GLY A 518 -8.08 0.40 38.98
CA GLY A 518 -8.94 1.58 38.86
C GLY A 518 -10.39 1.32 39.27
N GLY A 519 -10.64 0.40 40.21
CA GLY A 519 -11.98 0.11 40.71
C GLY A 519 -12.22 -1.33 41.14
N ILE A 520 -13.51 -1.66 41.32
CA ILE A 520 -13.96 -2.97 41.77
C ILE A 520 -14.05 -3.94 40.59
N ARG A 521 -13.53 -5.15 40.76
CA ARG A 521 -13.72 -6.27 39.83
C ARG A 521 -14.45 -7.40 40.53
N LEU A 522 -15.68 -7.65 40.08
CA LEU A 522 -16.62 -8.52 40.77
C LEU A 522 -16.21 -10.00 40.75
N VAL A 523 -15.51 -10.44 39.70
CA VAL A 523 -15.15 -11.84 39.48
C VAL A 523 -13.72 -11.89 38.93
N GLY A 524 -12.90 -12.76 39.51
CA GLY A 524 -11.59 -13.10 38.95
C GLY A 524 -11.75 -14.13 37.82
N SER A 525 -10.91 -14.06 36.80
CA SER A 525 -10.86 -15.02 35.68
C SER A 525 -9.50 -15.72 35.72
N PRO A 526 -9.44 -17.00 36.12
CA PRO A 526 -8.22 -17.80 36.04
C PRO A 526 -7.74 -17.99 34.58
N ILE A 527 -8.68 -18.01 33.63
CA ILE A 527 -8.40 -18.19 32.19
C ILE A 527 -7.68 -16.96 31.63
N ASP A 528 -8.06 -15.76 32.06
CA ASP A 528 -7.47 -14.51 31.61
C ASP A 528 -6.37 -13.98 32.56
N GLY A 529 -6.01 -14.74 33.61
CA GLY A 529 -5.05 -14.32 34.64
C GLY A 529 -5.47 -13.07 35.43
N LYS A 530 -6.77 -12.78 35.48
CA LYS A 530 -7.29 -11.53 36.06
C LYS A 530 -7.81 -11.76 37.48
N GLU A 531 -7.24 -11.06 38.45
CA GLU A 531 -7.64 -11.20 39.86
C GLU A 531 -8.99 -10.53 40.19
N MET A 532 -9.61 -11.02 41.26
CA MET A 532 -10.80 -10.42 41.86
C MET A 532 -10.37 -9.26 42.75
N VAL A 533 -10.89 -8.05 42.48
CA VAL A 533 -10.51 -6.83 43.18
C VAL A 533 -11.70 -6.28 43.94
N ARG A 534 -11.66 -6.35 45.28
CA ARG A 534 -12.77 -5.97 46.17
C ARG A 534 -12.24 -5.16 47.37
N GLY A 535 -13.14 -4.84 48.30
CA GLY A 535 -12.83 -4.04 49.48
C GLY A 535 -12.84 -2.55 49.19
N ALA A 536 -12.79 -1.74 50.25
CA ALA A 536 -12.68 -0.29 50.15
C ALA A 536 -11.32 0.10 49.54
N GLU A 537 -11.29 1.28 48.93
CA GLU A 537 -10.09 1.85 48.34
C GLU A 537 -9.09 2.28 49.41
N ILE A 538 -9.59 2.78 50.53
CA ILE A 538 -8.81 3.17 51.69
C ILE A 538 -9.28 2.38 52.91
N LEU A 539 -8.30 1.94 53.67
CA LEU A 539 -8.45 1.10 54.84
C LEU A 539 -7.71 1.76 56.00
N ALA A 540 -8.19 1.52 57.21
CA ALA A 540 -7.46 1.84 58.42
C ALA A 540 -7.43 0.62 59.33
N VAL A 541 -6.35 0.46 60.07
CA VAL A 541 -6.16 -0.65 61.01
C VAL A 541 -5.80 -0.07 62.37
N ASN A 542 -6.28 -0.69 63.44
CA ASN A 542 -5.85 -0.33 64.78
C ASN A 542 -4.40 -0.76 65.07
N HIS A 543 -3.75 -0.13 66.06
CA HIS A 543 -2.37 -0.44 66.47
C HIS A 543 -2.07 -1.95 66.59
N ASN A 544 -2.98 -2.74 67.17
CA ASN A 544 -2.78 -4.18 67.36
C ASN A 544 -3.00 -5.06 66.11
N CYS A 545 -3.27 -4.48 64.93
CA CYS A 545 -3.55 -5.23 63.70
C CYS A 545 -4.71 -6.25 63.84
N THR A 546 -5.76 -5.92 64.59
CA THR A 546 -6.87 -6.85 64.87
C THR A 546 -8.19 -6.48 64.19
N ILE A 547 -8.40 -5.20 63.87
CA ILE A 547 -9.65 -4.73 63.27
C ILE A 547 -9.31 -3.81 62.10
N VAL A 548 -9.83 -4.17 60.92
CA VAL A 548 -9.77 -3.33 59.72
C VAL A 548 -11.05 -2.50 59.62
N TYR A 549 -10.88 -1.23 59.31
CA TYR A 549 -11.93 -0.24 59.13
C TYR A 549 -11.93 0.24 57.68
N TYR A 550 -13.12 0.56 57.17
CA TYR A 550 -13.29 1.30 55.92
C TYR A 550 -14.06 2.59 56.17
N HIS A 551 -13.82 3.57 55.31
CA HIS A 551 -14.55 4.83 55.34
C HIS A 551 -15.75 4.80 54.40
N SER A 552 -16.94 5.11 54.91
CA SER A 552 -18.15 5.37 54.11
C SER A 552 -18.69 6.77 54.40
N LYS A 553 -19.56 6.91 55.42
CA LYS A 553 -19.91 8.20 56.06
C LYS A 553 -19.10 8.44 57.34
N LYS A 554 -18.61 7.36 57.93
CA LYS A 554 -17.72 7.30 59.09
C LYS A 554 -16.88 6.04 58.99
N TRP A 555 -15.76 6.00 59.71
CA TRP A 555 -14.96 4.79 59.87
C TRP A 555 -15.80 3.68 60.48
N THR A 556 -15.90 2.56 59.76
CA THR A 556 -16.77 1.42 60.09
C THR A 556 -15.94 0.14 60.01
N PRO A 557 -16.01 -0.75 61.02
CA PRO A 557 -15.24 -1.99 60.99
C PRO A 557 -15.79 -2.99 59.96
N TYR A 558 -14.91 -3.76 59.34
CA TYR A 558 -15.28 -4.95 58.57
C TYR A 558 -15.73 -6.06 59.52
N LYS A 559 -17.06 -6.27 59.64
CA LYS A 559 -17.64 -7.28 60.54
C LYS A 559 -17.14 -8.71 60.26
N SER A 560 -16.90 -9.03 58.99
CA SER A 560 -16.41 -10.34 58.54
C SER A 560 -14.91 -10.36 58.26
N GLY A 561 -14.16 -9.33 58.68
CA GLY A 561 -12.72 -9.25 58.47
C GLY A 561 -11.99 -10.34 59.25
N ARG A 562 -11.12 -11.09 58.57
CA ARG A 562 -10.31 -12.19 59.13
C ARG A 562 -8.98 -12.31 58.39
N ASP A 563 -8.11 -13.20 58.86
CA ASP A 563 -6.78 -13.44 58.29
C ASP A 563 -5.96 -12.15 58.14
N ILE A 564 -6.08 -11.27 59.13
CA ILE A 564 -5.47 -9.94 59.11
C ILE A 564 -3.98 -10.10 59.41
N ILE A 565 -3.14 -9.61 58.51
CA ILE A 565 -1.68 -9.66 58.60
C ILE A 565 -1.18 -8.26 58.31
N CYS A 566 -0.42 -7.65 59.23
CA CYS A 566 0.30 -6.40 58.99
C CYS A 566 1.80 -6.67 59.11
N LYS A 567 2.57 -6.35 58.07
CA LYS A 567 4.03 -6.38 58.09
C LYS A 567 4.53 -5.05 58.65
N PHE A 568 5.53 -5.10 59.54
CA PHE A 568 6.13 -3.92 60.17
C PHE A 568 5.17 -3.05 61.00
N HIS A 569 4.14 -3.65 61.59
CA HIS A 569 3.53 -3.09 62.80
C HIS A 569 4.50 -3.33 63.98
N PRO A 570 4.89 -2.30 64.75
CA PRO A 570 5.65 -2.49 65.98
C PRO A 570 4.89 -3.32 67.02
#